data_AF-A0A934QFQ9-F1
#
_entry.id   AF-A0A934QFQ9-F1
#
_cell.length_a   1.000
_cell.length_b   1.000
_cell.length_c   1.000
_cell.angle_alpha   90.00
_cell.angle_beta   90.00
_cell.angle_gamma   90.00
#
_symmetry.space_group_name_H-M   'P 1'
#
loop_
_entity.id
_entity.type
_entity.pdbx_description
1 polymer ?
#
loop_
_entity_poly.entity_id
_entity_poly.type
_entity_poly.pdbx_seq_one_letter_code
_entity_poly.pdbx_strand_id
1 'polypeptide(L)'
;MQVIDEVREDFTHLIKADLGSTPSANQCLHGPLVSWLHLKARQVPQRPRQVHTSPEVEAKKRQFPAITQVISSLERGDDMTPYLGSSVRGSKATESTADQLFNDWKINHFHLGRFFEKPDKVDRTQHLLFVLVRADHAIALAGC
;
A
#
# COMPACT_ATOMS: atom_id res chain seq x y z
N MET A 1 12.10 38.50 16.08
CA MET A 1 11.95 37.11 16.53
C MET A 1 11.39 36.32 15.35
N GLN A 2 12.21 35.50 14.69
CA GLN A 2 11.71 34.58 13.66
C GLN A 2 11.07 33.40 14.38
N VAL A 3 9.80 33.16 14.12
CA VAL A 3 9.11 31.95 14.57
C VAL A 3 9.48 30.85 13.58
N ILE A 4 10.21 29.83 14.05
CA ILE A 4 10.48 28.62 13.29
C ILE A 4 9.33 27.64 13.55
N ASP A 5 8.74 27.11 12.49
CA ASP A 5 7.72 26.07 12.57
C ASP A 5 8.40 24.70 12.42
N GLU A 6 8.96 24.21 13.53
CA GLU A 6 9.72 22.95 13.59
C GLU A 6 8.88 21.76 13.09
N VAL A 7 7.58 21.77 13.38
CA VAL A 7 6.63 20.71 12.96
C VAL A 7 6.52 20.65 11.44
N ARG A 8 6.40 21.82 10.79
CA ARG A 8 6.37 21.92 9.32
C ARG A 8 7.67 21.43 8.70
N GLU A 9 8.81 21.76 9.29
CA GLU A 9 10.12 21.31 8.81
C GLU A 9 10.27 19.78 8.90
N ASP A 10 9.90 19.20 10.04
CA ASP A 10 9.93 17.74 10.26
C ASP A 10 9.07 16.99 9.25
N PHE A 11 7.82 17.40 9.07
CA PHE A 11 6.95 16.77 8.08
C PHE A 11 7.48 16.94 6.66
N THR A 12 8.01 18.10 6.32
CA THR A 12 8.61 18.33 4.99
C THR A 12 9.78 17.37 4.76
N HIS A 13 10.62 17.15 5.77
CA HIS A 13 11.74 16.22 5.71
C HIS A 13 11.29 14.77 5.53
N LEU A 14 10.30 14.32 6.31
CA LEU A 14 9.73 12.96 6.23
C LEU A 14 9.04 12.71 4.88
N ILE A 15 8.23 13.65 4.41
CA ILE A 15 7.54 13.57 3.12
C ILE A 15 8.56 13.49 1.98
N LYS A 16 9.63 14.31 2.03
CA LYS A 16 10.70 14.29 1.04
C LYS A 16 11.42 12.93 1.03
N ALA A 17 11.71 12.36 2.19
CA ALA A 17 12.38 11.08 2.30
C ALA A 17 11.56 9.94 1.67
N ASP A 18 10.25 9.92 1.90
CA ASP A 18 9.38 8.81 1.43
C ASP A 18 8.84 9.00 0.00
N LEU A 19 8.47 10.23 -0.39
CA LEU A 19 7.83 10.52 -1.69
C LEU A 19 8.79 11.14 -2.72
N GLY A 20 10.01 11.51 -2.32
CA GLY A 20 11.01 12.14 -3.19
C GLY A 20 10.65 13.53 -3.73
N SER A 21 9.46 14.06 -3.41
CA SER A 21 8.98 15.35 -3.87
C SER A 21 8.97 16.34 -2.70
N THR A 22 9.62 17.49 -2.88
CA THR A 22 9.58 18.59 -1.90
C THR A 22 8.38 19.50 -2.18
N PRO A 23 7.46 19.69 -1.22
CA PRO A 23 6.61 20.88 -1.24
C PRO A 23 7.51 22.11 -1.30
N SER A 24 7.18 23.10 -2.15
CA SER A 24 7.95 24.33 -2.14
C SER A 24 7.78 25.03 -0.79
N ALA A 25 8.77 25.81 -0.35
CA ALA A 25 8.73 26.50 0.95
C ALA A 25 7.48 27.40 1.11
N ASN A 26 6.91 27.87 -0.01
CA ASN A 26 5.70 28.70 -0.05
C ASN A 26 4.39 27.93 -0.32
N GLN A 27 4.44 26.61 -0.52
CA GLN A 27 3.24 25.80 -0.71
C GLN A 27 2.61 25.36 0.62
N CYS A 28 1.28 25.23 0.61
CA CYS A 28 0.52 24.64 1.71
C CYS A 28 0.85 23.14 1.80
N LEU A 29 1.21 22.67 3.01
CA LEU A 29 1.55 21.26 3.24
C LEU A 29 0.35 20.30 3.17
N HIS A 30 -0.88 20.81 3.18
CA HIS A 30 -2.09 19.98 3.27
C HIS A 30 -2.12 18.83 2.26
N GLY A 31 -1.93 19.12 0.97
CA GLY A 31 -1.95 18.11 -0.08
C GLY A 31 -0.88 17.02 0.11
N PRO A 32 0.42 17.39 0.14
CA PRO A 32 1.51 16.45 0.36
C PRO A 32 1.39 15.64 1.66
N LEU A 33 0.92 16.27 2.74
CA LEU A 33 0.71 15.62 4.03
C LEU A 33 -0.38 14.54 3.94
N VAL A 34 -1.54 14.85 3.34
CA VAL A 34 -2.62 13.86 3.15
C VAL A 34 -2.14 12.70 2.28
N SER A 35 -1.41 12.97 1.20
CA SER A 35 -0.83 11.92 0.35
C SER A 35 0.13 11.02 1.13
N TRP A 36 1.00 11.62 1.96
CA TRP A 36 1.94 10.88 2.80
C TRP A 36 1.24 10.06 3.89
N LEU A 37 0.21 10.60 4.54
CA LEU A 37 -0.59 9.87 5.52
C LEU A 37 -1.33 8.68 4.88
N HIS A 38 -1.88 8.84 3.67
CA HIS A 38 -2.47 7.73 2.93
C HIS A 38 -1.45 6.64 2.59
N LEU A 39 -0.22 7.02 2.20
CA LEU A 39 0.89 6.07 2.01
C LEU A 39 1.17 5.32 3.32
N LYS A 40 1.46 6.04 4.40
CA LYS A 40 1.80 5.45 5.69
C LYS A 40 0.70 4.53 6.23
N ALA A 41 -0.56 4.93 6.06
CA ALA A 41 -1.68 4.12 6.52
C ALA A 41 -1.78 2.78 5.78
N ARG A 42 -1.47 2.74 4.48
CA ARG A 42 -1.56 1.53 3.63
C ARG A 42 -0.34 0.62 3.70
N GLN A 43 0.73 1.06 4.38
CA GLN A 43 1.90 0.21 4.59
C GLN A 43 1.53 -0.94 5.51
N VAL A 44 1.73 -2.16 5.01
CA VAL A 44 1.59 -3.37 5.81
C VAL A 44 2.88 -3.55 6.61
N PRO A 45 2.82 -3.59 7.97
CA PRO A 45 4.01 -3.82 8.76
C PRO A 45 4.67 -5.15 8.39
N GLN A 46 6.00 -5.14 8.24
CA GLN A 46 6.82 -6.31 7.95
C GLN A 46 6.92 -7.23 9.16
N ARG A 47 5.99 -8.17 9.26
CA ARG A 47 5.93 -9.19 10.32
C ARG A 47 5.22 -10.45 9.82
N PRO A 48 5.67 -11.63 10.23
CA PRO A 48 4.99 -12.88 9.92
C PRO A 48 3.53 -12.86 10.36
N ARG A 49 2.64 -13.46 9.57
CA ARG A 49 1.21 -13.58 9.87
C ARG A 49 0.69 -14.96 9.52
N GLN A 50 -0.28 -15.43 10.29
CA GLN A 50 -1.08 -16.57 9.88
C GLN A 50 -2.07 -16.12 8.80
N VAL A 51 -1.96 -16.69 7.60
CA VAL A 51 -2.83 -16.34 6.48
C VAL A 51 -3.98 -17.33 6.36
N HIS A 52 -5.20 -16.80 6.31
CA HIS A 52 -6.43 -17.54 6.07
C HIS A 52 -6.94 -17.21 4.67
N THR A 53 -7.31 -18.23 3.91
CA THR A 53 -7.79 -18.08 2.53
C THR A 53 -9.21 -18.60 2.40
N SER A 54 -10.04 -17.89 1.63
CA SER A 54 -11.35 -18.42 1.26
C SER A 54 -11.23 -19.55 0.22
N PRO A 55 -12.21 -20.46 0.11
CA PRO A 55 -12.21 -21.51 -0.92
C PRO A 55 -12.10 -20.95 -2.35
N GLU A 56 -12.68 -19.78 -2.60
CA GLU A 56 -12.61 -19.09 -3.89
C GLU A 56 -11.19 -18.60 -4.20
N VAL A 57 -10.44 -18.13 -3.19
CA VAL A 57 -9.04 -17.74 -3.34
C VAL A 57 -8.20 -18.96 -3.69
N GLU A 58 -8.41 -20.09 -2.99
CA GLU A 58 -7.72 -21.35 -3.30
C GLU A 58 -7.98 -21.82 -4.73
N ALA A 59 -9.23 -21.75 -5.19
CA ALA A 59 -9.59 -22.09 -6.56
C ALA A 59 -8.89 -21.18 -7.59
N LYS A 60 -8.75 -19.88 -7.28
CA LYS A 60 -8.12 -18.88 -8.15
C LYS A 60 -6.59 -18.93 -8.17
N LYS A 61 -5.92 -19.61 -7.22
CA LYS A 61 -4.44 -19.72 -7.18
C LYS A 61 -3.83 -20.26 -8.48
N ARG A 62 -4.50 -21.23 -9.13
CA ARG A 62 -4.03 -21.81 -10.40
C ARG A 62 -4.05 -20.81 -11.54
N GLN A 63 -5.04 -19.92 -11.55
CA GLN A 63 -5.19 -18.89 -12.58
C GLN A 63 -4.27 -17.68 -12.32
N PHE A 64 -4.03 -17.37 -11.04
CA PHE A 64 -3.25 -16.22 -10.60
C PHE A 64 -2.13 -16.65 -9.63
N PRO A 65 -0.96 -17.07 -10.15
CA PRO A 65 0.18 -17.48 -9.31
C PRO A 65 0.66 -16.42 -8.33
N ALA A 66 0.42 -15.13 -8.62
CA ALA A 66 0.69 -14.02 -7.72
C ALA A 66 -0.03 -14.14 -6.37
N ILE A 67 -1.18 -14.82 -6.30
CA ILE A 67 -1.88 -15.09 -5.04
C ILE A 67 -0.97 -15.86 -4.08
N THR A 68 -0.30 -16.91 -4.57
CA THR A 68 0.63 -17.71 -3.76
C THR A 68 1.80 -16.85 -3.28
N GLN A 69 2.32 -15.98 -4.12
CA GLN A 69 3.43 -15.09 -3.75
C GLN A 69 3.01 -14.10 -2.65
N VAL A 70 1.85 -13.45 -2.80
CA VAL A 70 1.31 -12.52 -1.79
C VAL A 70 1.09 -13.24 -0.46
N ILE A 71 0.49 -14.42 -0.47
CA ILE A 71 0.27 -15.23 0.74
C ILE A 71 1.61 -15.55 1.41
N SER A 72 2.57 -16.10 0.67
CA SER A 72 3.85 -16.48 1.25
C SER A 72 4.66 -15.28 1.75
N SER A 73 4.56 -14.12 1.10
CA SER A 73 5.17 -12.88 1.58
C SER A 73 4.53 -12.39 2.89
N LEU A 74 3.20 -12.49 3.02
CA LEU A 74 2.50 -12.19 4.28
C LEU A 74 2.87 -13.16 5.40
N GLU A 75 3.03 -14.45 5.08
CA GLU A 75 3.44 -15.48 6.03
C GLU A 75 4.86 -15.24 6.56
N ARG A 76 5.79 -14.84 5.68
CA ARG A 76 7.18 -14.50 6.06
C ARG A 76 7.32 -13.13 6.69
N GLY A 77 6.37 -12.23 6.45
CA GLY A 77 6.45 -10.84 6.90
C GLY A 77 7.30 -9.95 6.01
N ASP A 78 7.38 -10.27 4.72
CA ASP A 78 8.15 -9.50 3.74
C ASP A 78 7.51 -8.12 3.48
N ASP A 79 8.23 -7.26 2.74
CA ASP A 79 7.66 -6.01 2.25
C ASP A 79 6.52 -6.29 1.26
N MET A 80 5.32 -5.82 1.59
CA MET A 80 4.14 -5.95 0.73
C MET A 80 3.99 -4.80 -0.27
N THR A 81 4.80 -3.74 -0.15
CA THR A 81 4.78 -2.57 -1.03
C THR A 81 4.88 -2.90 -2.52
N PRO A 82 5.62 -3.94 -2.99
CA PRO A 82 5.64 -4.35 -4.40
C PRO A 82 4.29 -4.78 -4.98
N TYR A 83 3.37 -5.27 -4.13
CA TYR A 83 2.04 -5.73 -4.52
C TYR A 83 0.97 -4.63 -4.39
N LEU A 84 1.31 -3.53 -3.71
CA LEU A 84 0.48 -2.35 -3.62
C LEU A 84 0.58 -1.53 -4.92
N GLY A 85 -0.53 -0.96 -5.36
CA GLY A 85 -0.57 -0.21 -6.63
C GLY A 85 0.39 0.98 -6.66
N SER A 86 0.83 1.36 -7.86
CA SER A 86 1.81 2.45 -8.08
C SER A 86 1.40 3.82 -7.52
N SER A 87 0.10 4.03 -7.24
CA SER A 87 -0.40 5.24 -6.57
C SER A 87 0.04 5.33 -5.10
N VAL A 88 0.47 4.24 -4.48
CA VAL A 88 1.10 4.25 -3.16
C VAL A 88 2.50 4.88 -3.24
N ARG A 89 3.24 4.64 -4.33
CA ARG A 89 4.63 5.10 -4.48
C ARG A 89 4.79 6.50 -5.10
N GLY A 90 3.70 7.22 -5.39
CA GLY A 90 3.75 8.47 -6.16
C GLY A 90 2.98 9.62 -5.52
N SER A 91 3.46 10.84 -5.77
CA SER A 91 2.87 12.14 -5.37
C SER A 91 1.51 12.46 -6.00
N LYS A 92 0.81 11.47 -6.55
CA LYS A 92 -0.51 11.61 -7.21
C LYS A 92 -1.65 11.03 -6.37
N ALA A 93 -1.46 10.85 -5.06
CA ALA A 93 -2.55 10.52 -4.16
C ALA A 93 -3.40 11.77 -3.87
N THR A 94 -4.20 12.20 -4.84
CA THR A 94 -5.28 13.19 -4.64
C THR A 94 -6.43 12.54 -3.88
N GLU A 95 -7.32 13.33 -3.26
CA GLU A 95 -8.54 12.84 -2.61
C GLU A 95 -9.36 11.91 -3.52
N SER A 96 -9.39 12.20 -4.82
CA SER A 96 -10.07 11.38 -5.85
C SER A 96 -9.41 10.02 -6.16
N THR A 97 -8.22 9.76 -5.61
CA THR A 97 -7.48 8.50 -5.76
C THR A 97 -7.28 7.77 -4.43
N ALA A 98 -7.91 8.26 -3.37
CA ALA A 98 -7.92 7.62 -2.07
C ALA A 98 -8.50 6.21 -2.19
N ASP A 99 -7.83 5.24 -1.58
CA ASP A 99 -8.29 3.86 -1.51
C ASP A 99 -9.45 3.78 -0.50
N GLN A 100 -10.67 4.01 -0.98
CA GLN A 100 -11.86 4.08 -0.14
C GLN A 100 -12.08 2.78 0.64
N LEU A 101 -11.82 1.64 0.01
CA LEU A 101 -11.97 0.34 0.66
C LEU A 101 -10.99 0.18 1.84
N PHE A 102 -9.74 0.63 1.66
CA PHE A 102 -8.80 0.67 2.77
C PHE A 102 -9.20 1.70 3.83
N ASN A 103 -9.58 2.91 3.40
CA ASN A 103 -9.87 4.00 4.34
C ASN A 103 -11.05 3.66 5.25
N ASP A 104 -12.11 3.08 4.69
CA ASP A 104 -13.35 2.78 5.40
C ASP A 104 -13.29 1.43 6.12
N TRP A 105 -12.71 0.40 5.50
CA TRP A 105 -12.80 -0.99 6.00
C TRP A 105 -11.45 -1.61 6.40
N LYS A 106 -10.33 -0.91 6.17
CA LYS A 106 -8.97 -1.43 6.37
C LYS A 106 -8.70 -2.73 5.59
N ILE A 107 -9.33 -2.87 4.42
CA ILE A 107 -9.07 -3.96 3.49
C ILE A 107 -8.03 -3.48 2.48
N ASN A 108 -6.95 -4.25 2.33
CA ASN A 108 -5.93 -3.98 1.33
C ASN A 108 -6.31 -4.69 0.03
N HIS A 109 -6.14 -4.03 -1.12
CA HIS A 109 -6.10 -4.74 -2.40
C HIS A 109 -4.67 -4.92 -2.88
N PHE A 110 -4.34 -6.15 -3.25
CA PHE A 110 -3.08 -6.49 -3.91
C PHE A 110 -3.34 -6.78 -5.37
N HIS A 111 -2.53 -6.20 -6.26
CA HIS A 111 -2.63 -6.46 -7.69
C HIS A 111 -2.07 -7.85 -8.02
N LEU A 112 -2.83 -8.63 -8.78
CA LEU A 112 -2.49 -10.01 -9.17
C LEU A 112 -1.80 -10.09 -10.54
N GLY A 113 -0.99 -9.09 -10.87
CA GLY A 113 -0.24 -9.04 -12.13
C GLY A 113 0.57 -10.30 -12.39
N ARG A 114 0.61 -10.72 -13.65
CA ARG A 114 1.26 -11.98 -14.06
C ARG A 114 2.78 -11.94 -13.98
N PHE A 115 3.38 -10.75 -14.00
CA PHE A 115 4.81 -10.58 -13.96
C PHE A 115 5.18 -9.33 -13.14
N PHE A 116 6.25 -9.47 -12.39
CA PHE A 116 7.06 -8.35 -11.97
C PHE A 116 7.57 -7.65 -13.25
N GLU A 117 7.10 -6.43 -13.57
CA GLU A 117 7.71 -5.62 -14.63
C GLU A 117 9.19 -5.34 -14.31
N LYS A 118 9.52 -5.31 -13.02
CA LYS A 118 10.84 -5.17 -12.39
C LYS A 118 10.82 -5.95 -11.07
N PRO A 119 11.98 -6.36 -10.49
CA PRO A 119 12.04 -7.16 -9.26
C PRO A 119 11.12 -6.67 -8.12
N ASP A 120 10.83 -5.38 -8.06
CA ASP A 120 10.09 -4.74 -6.97
C ASP A 120 8.71 -4.17 -7.37
N LYS A 121 8.16 -4.56 -8.54
CA LYS A 121 6.90 -3.99 -9.06
C LYS A 121 6.07 -4.98 -9.89
N VAL A 122 4.86 -5.30 -9.44
CA VAL A 122 3.87 -6.10 -10.17
C VAL A 122 3.06 -5.23 -11.14
N ASP A 123 2.78 -5.74 -12.35
CA ASP A 123 1.95 -5.04 -13.33
C ASP A 123 0.49 -4.84 -12.83
N ARG A 124 -0.14 -3.71 -13.20
CA ARG A 124 -1.52 -3.41 -12.76
C ARG A 124 -2.50 -4.25 -13.57
N THR A 125 -3.08 -5.27 -12.92
CA THR A 125 -4.21 -6.01 -13.49
C THR A 125 -5.55 -5.54 -12.93
N GLN A 126 -6.61 -5.77 -13.70
CA GLN A 126 -7.99 -5.68 -13.23
C GLN A 126 -8.30 -6.70 -12.11
N HIS A 127 -7.51 -7.78 -12.04
CA HIS A 127 -7.63 -8.78 -10.99
C HIS A 127 -6.92 -8.33 -9.71
N LEU A 128 -7.68 -8.32 -8.61
CA LEU A 128 -7.24 -7.92 -7.29
C LEU A 128 -7.47 -9.06 -6.29
N LEU A 129 -6.59 -9.16 -5.30
CA LEU A 129 -6.81 -9.94 -4.09
C LEU A 129 -7.13 -8.98 -2.95
N PHE A 130 -8.27 -9.16 -2.30
CA PHE A 130 -8.62 -8.39 -1.12
C PHE A 130 -8.11 -9.10 0.13
N VAL A 131 -7.45 -8.37 1.01
CA VAL A 131 -6.86 -8.92 2.23
C VAL A 131 -7.16 -8.02 3.42
N LEU A 132 -7.84 -8.59 4.41
CA LEU A 132 -7.99 -7.98 5.72
C LEU A 132 -6.74 -8.28 6.54
N VAL A 133 -5.86 -7.29 6.66
CA VAL A 133 -4.61 -7.43 7.41
C VAL A 133 -4.85 -7.02 8.86
N ARG A 134 -4.42 -7.87 9.79
CA ARG A 134 -4.41 -7.65 11.24
C ARG A 134 -3.00 -7.84 11.76
N ALA A 135 -2.86 -7.78 13.10
CA ALA A 135 -1.57 -7.90 13.75
C ALA A 135 -0.89 -9.23 13.41
N ASP A 136 -1.58 -10.33 13.73
CA ASP A 136 -1.02 -11.67 13.63
C ASP A 136 -1.72 -12.51 12.55
N HIS A 137 -2.77 -11.96 11.95
CA HIS A 137 -3.59 -12.65 10.95
C HIS A 137 -3.73 -11.82 9.67
N ALA A 138 -3.89 -12.51 8.54
CA ALA A 138 -4.34 -11.92 7.30
C ALA A 138 -5.43 -12.80 6.69
N ILE A 139 -6.56 -12.22 6.31
CA ILE A 139 -7.69 -12.97 5.73
C ILE A 139 -7.84 -12.56 4.27
N ALA A 140 -7.53 -13.47 3.36
CA ALA A 140 -7.59 -13.28 1.92
C ALA A 140 -8.96 -13.69 1.38
N LEU A 141 -9.61 -12.75 0.70
CA LEU A 141 -10.92 -12.87 0.10
C LEU A 141 -10.82 -12.64 -1.41
N ALA A 142 -11.53 -13.44 -2.19
CA ALA A 142 -11.55 -13.27 -3.63
C ALA A 142 -12.31 -11.98 -3.98
N GLY A 143 -11.72 -11.16 -4.85
CA GLY A 143 -12.47 -10.11 -5.54
C GLY A 143 -13.45 -10.74 -6.53
N CYS A 144 -14.65 -10.15 -6.59
CA CYS A 144 -15.66 -10.44 -7.61
C CYS A 144 -15.09 -10.16 -9.01
#